data_AF-A0AAU2VFA7-F1
#
_entry.id   AF-A0AAU2VFA7-F1
#
_cell.length_a   1.000
_cell.length_b   1.000
_cell.length_c   1.000
_cell.angle_alpha   90.00
_cell.angle_beta   90.00
_cell.angle_gamma   90.00
#
_symmetry.space_group_name_H-M   'P 1'
#
loop_
_entity.id
_entity.type
_entity.pdbx_description
1 polymer ?
#
loop_
_entity_poly.entity_id
_entity_poly.type
_entity_poly.pdbx_seq_one_letter_code
_entity_poly.pdbx_strand_id
1 'polypeptide(L)'
;MTDSAIEEFPRYEGSVDRGTLRAAARDLTLGGQAVPSGSFVHLSVSAANRDPAVFAEPDRFDITRSPNRHLTFGYGPHFCAGAPLARLEGRIAFETLLRRIPDIACTVPPEALTWVADSSISRGLERLPVRVAGKRPRRPDTF
;
A
#
# COMPACT_ATOMS: atom_id res chain seq x y z
N MET A 1 13.67 -9.44 8.13
CA MET A 1 12.89 -8.38 8.83
C MET A 1 12.20 -7.47 7.81
N THR A 2 12.85 -7.14 6.68
CA THR A 2 12.27 -6.29 5.64
C THR A 2 11.08 -6.93 4.92
N ASP A 3 11.14 -8.21 4.53
CA ASP A 3 10.12 -8.79 3.64
C ASP A 3 8.69 -8.77 4.22
N SER A 4 8.52 -9.09 5.51
CA SER A 4 7.19 -9.00 6.16
C SER A 4 6.69 -7.55 6.26
N ALA A 5 7.59 -6.60 6.51
CA ALA A 5 7.26 -5.17 6.50
C ALA A 5 6.85 -4.69 5.09
N ILE A 6 7.50 -5.20 4.03
CA ILE A 6 7.16 -4.88 2.64
C ILE A 6 5.77 -5.36 2.24
N GLU A 7 5.21 -6.38 2.90
CA GLU A 7 3.80 -6.76 2.74
C GLU A 7 2.86 -5.98 3.69
N GLU A 8 3.33 -5.61 4.89
CA GLU A 8 2.49 -4.89 5.86
C GLU A 8 2.23 -3.43 5.45
N PHE A 9 3.24 -2.74 4.88
CA PHE A 9 3.07 -1.36 4.41
C PHE A 9 1.90 -1.24 3.40
N PRO A 10 1.87 -2.03 2.31
CA PRO A 10 0.80 -1.96 1.34
C PRO A 10 -0.52 -2.54 1.84
N ARG A 11 -0.54 -3.46 2.83
CA ARG A 11 -1.79 -3.84 3.48
C ARG A 11 -2.37 -2.65 4.23
N TYR A 12 -1.57 -1.98 5.05
CA TYR A 12 -2.05 -0.96 5.98
C TYR A 12 -2.44 0.34 5.27
N GLU A 13 -1.57 0.90 4.43
CA GLU A 13 -1.80 2.11 3.63
C GLU A 13 -1.24 1.88 2.22
N GLY A 14 -1.90 1.01 1.46
CA GLY A 14 -1.52 0.66 0.10
C GLY A 14 -1.64 1.83 -0.87
N SER A 15 -0.71 1.94 -1.83
CA SER A 15 -0.69 3.03 -2.81
C SER A 15 -1.92 3.10 -3.73
N VAL A 16 -2.76 2.06 -3.72
CA VAL A 16 -4.01 1.97 -4.48
C VAL A 16 -5.16 1.75 -3.49
N ASP A 17 -6.03 2.74 -3.36
CA ASP A 17 -7.16 2.72 -2.41
C ASP A 17 -8.33 1.87 -2.91
N ARG A 18 -8.54 1.88 -4.23
CA ARG A 18 -9.62 1.18 -4.91
C ARG A 18 -9.14 0.49 -6.18
N GLY A 19 -9.73 -0.66 -6.48
CA GLY A 19 -9.44 -1.41 -7.68
C GLY A 19 -9.76 -0.62 -8.95
N THR A 20 -9.17 -1.02 -10.07
CA THR A 20 -9.48 -0.47 -11.38
C THR A 20 -10.97 -0.62 -11.71
N LEU A 21 -11.47 0.31 -12.55
CA LEU A 21 -12.86 0.38 -12.97
C LEU A 21 -13.37 -0.97 -13.47
N ARG A 22 -14.50 -1.41 -12.95
CA ARG A 22 -15.26 -2.57 -13.45
C ARG A 22 -16.67 -2.13 -13.78
N ALA A 23 -17.23 -2.70 -14.84
CA ALA A 23 -18.64 -2.60 -15.17
C ALA A 23 -19.25 -4.01 -15.20
N ALA A 24 -20.45 -4.16 -14.66
CA ALA A 24 -21.19 -5.41 -14.72
C ALA A 24 -21.56 -5.73 -16.17
N ALA A 25 -21.03 -6.83 -16.73
CA ALA A 25 -21.34 -7.24 -18.10
C ALA A 25 -22.76 -7.81 -18.28
N ARG A 26 -23.39 -8.20 -17.18
CA ARG A 26 -24.74 -8.76 -17.09
C ARG A 26 -25.26 -8.55 -15.67
N ASP A 27 -26.55 -8.75 -15.47
CA ASP A 27 -27.14 -8.78 -14.14
C ASP A 27 -26.46 -9.87 -13.29
N LEU A 28 -26.07 -9.51 -12.06
CA LEU A 28 -25.46 -10.42 -11.12
C LEU A 28 -25.83 -10.07 -9.68
N THR A 29 -25.52 -10.97 -8.75
CA THR A 29 -25.64 -10.71 -7.31
C THR A 29 -24.25 -10.74 -6.67
N LEU A 30 -23.89 -9.69 -5.93
CA LEU A 30 -22.63 -9.59 -5.19
C LEU A 30 -22.93 -9.26 -3.73
N GLY A 31 -22.41 -10.04 -2.79
CA GLY A 31 -22.66 -9.83 -1.35
C GLY A 31 -24.15 -9.82 -0.98
N GLY A 32 -24.96 -10.60 -1.70
CA GLY A 32 -26.42 -10.62 -1.55
C GLY A 32 -27.18 -9.44 -2.19
N GLN A 33 -26.47 -8.50 -2.83
CA GLN A 33 -27.06 -7.33 -3.50
C GLN A 33 -27.15 -7.54 -5.00
N ALA A 34 -28.28 -7.16 -5.61
CA ALA A 34 -28.43 -7.16 -7.06
C ALA A 34 -27.62 -6.02 -7.70
N VAL A 35 -26.87 -6.35 -8.74
CA VAL A 35 -26.05 -5.43 -9.55
C VAL A 35 -26.51 -5.55 -10.99
N PRO A 36 -27.28 -4.58 -11.51
CA PRO A 36 -27.72 -4.58 -12.90
C PRO A 36 -26.56 -4.46 -13.88
N SER A 37 -26.74 -5.01 -15.07
CA SER A 37 -25.85 -4.83 -16.21
C SER A 37 -25.54 -3.34 -16.47
N GLY A 38 -24.30 -3.04 -16.81
CA GLY A 38 -23.80 -1.67 -17.03
C GLY A 38 -23.41 -0.90 -15.75
N SER A 39 -23.76 -1.40 -14.56
CA SER A 39 -23.40 -0.73 -13.30
C SER A 39 -21.89 -0.71 -13.09
N PHE A 40 -21.34 0.43 -12.68
CA PHE A 40 -19.95 0.51 -12.23
C PHE A 40 -19.79 -0.11 -10.84
N VAL A 41 -18.75 -0.93 -10.70
CA VAL A 41 -18.40 -1.61 -9.45
C VAL A 41 -17.01 -1.15 -9.01
N HIS A 42 -16.97 -0.36 -7.95
CA HIS A 42 -15.72 0.06 -7.32
C HIS A 42 -15.39 -0.89 -6.17
N LEU A 43 -14.21 -1.51 -6.23
CA LEU A 43 -13.73 -2.39 -5.16
C LEU A 43 -12.85 -1.56 -4.21
N SER A 44 -13.28 -1.35 -2.96
CA SER A 44 -12.41 -0.72 -1.96
C SER A 44 -11.35 -1.72 -1.50
N VAL A 45 -10.11 -1.49 -1.94
CA VAL A 45 -8.96 -2.34 -1.58
C VAL A 45 -8.51 -2.02 -0.16
N SER A 46 -8.53 -0.74 0.22
CA SER A 46 -8.22 -0.31 1.59
C SER A 46 -9.16 -0.93 2.62
N ALA A 47 -10.48 -0.95 2.35
CA ALA A 47 -11.42 -1.59 3.26
C ALA A 47 -11.18 -3.10 3.36
N ALA A 48 -10.97 -3.79 2.24
CA ALA A 48 -10.70 -5.23 2.25
C ALA A 48 -9.41 -5.59 3.00
N ASN A 49 -8.38 -4.76 2.92
CA ASN A 49 -7.12 -4.95 3.65
C ASN A 49 -7.23 -4.65 5.16
N ARG A 50 -8.37 -4.12 5.62
CA ARG A 50 -8.74 -3.90 7.02
C ARG A 50 -9.92 -4.77 7.46
N ASP A 51 -10.31 -5.77 6.67
CA ASP A 51 -11.45 -6.64 6.99
C ASP A 51 -11.14 -7.50 8.25
N PRO A 52 -11.89 -7.35 9.36
CA PRO A 52 -11.68 -8.13 10.57
C PRO A 52 -11.98 -9.62 10.40
N ALA A 53 -12.71 -10.03 9.35
CA ALA A 53 -12.91 -11.44 9.03
C ALA A 53 -11.64 -12.11 8.47
N VAL A 54 -10.67 -11.32 7.98
CA VAL A 54 -9.40 -11.80 7.41
C VAL A 54 -8.21 -11.45 8.30
N PHE A 55 -8.19 -10.26 8.89
CA PHE A 55 -7.08 -9.74 9.67
C PHE A 55 -7.49 -9.52 11.13
N ALA A 56 -6.88 -10.26 12.06
CA ALA A 56 -6.96 -9.95 13.49
C ALA A 56 -6.31 -8.57 13.76
N GLU A 57 -6.95 -7.75 14.60
CA GLU A 57 -6.53 -6.37 14.88
C GLU A 57 -6.18 -5.61 13.58
N PRO A 58 -7.14 -5.41 12.66
CA PRO A 58 -6.85 -4.94 11.30
C PRO A 58 -6.24 -3.53 11.26
N ASP A 59 -6.59 -2.70 12.25
CA ASP A 59 -6.10 -1.34 12.43
C ASP A 59 -4.79 -1.26 13.21
N ARG A 60 -4.24 -2.40 13.64
CA ARG A 60 -2.87 -2.44 14.17
C ARG A 60 -1.89 -2.64 13.03
N PHE A 61 -0.96 -1.69 12.94
CA PHE A 61 0.21 -1.81 12.07
C PHE A 61 1.25 -2.73 12.71
N ASP A 62 1.49 -3.89 12.10
CA ASP A 62 2.40 -4.92 12.62
C ASP A 62 3.30 -5.48 11.51
N ILE A 63 4.56 -5.03 11.49
CA ILE A 63 5.57 -5.44 10.49
C ILE A 63 5.99 -6.90 10.61
N THR A 64 5.49 -7.63 11.61
CA THR A 64 5.75 -9.06 11.82
C THR A 64 4.57 -9.93 11.41
N ARG A 65 3.45 -9.32 10.95
CA ARG A 65 2.22 -10.02 10.56
C ARG A 65 2.51 -11.11 9.53
N SER A 66 2.10 -12.34 9.86
CA SER A 66 2.21 -13.51 8.98
C SER A 66 1.13 -14.55 9.30
N PRO A 67 0.42 -15.12 8.30
CA PRO A 67 0.47 -14.75 6.89
C PRO A 67 -0.16 -13.36 6.63
N ASN A 68 0.26 -12.68 5.56
CA ASN A 68 -0.21 -11.33 5.22
C ASN A 68 -0.77 -11.26 3.79
N ARG A 69 -1.93 -11.90 3.56
CA ARG A 69 -2.54 -12.00 2.22
C ARG A 69 -3.43 -10.79 1.95
N HIS A 70 -2.84 -9.71 1.44
CA HIS A 70 -3.54 -8.46 1.13
C HIS A 70 -3.85 -8.33 -0.38
N LEU A 71 -4.79 -7.42 -0.73
CA LEU A 71 -5.31 -7.23 -2.09
C LEU A 71 -4.72 -6.00 -2.81
N THR A 72 -3.68 -5.36 -2.25
CA THR A 72 -3.08 -4.13 -2.82
C THR A 72 -2.54 -4.34 -4.23
N PHE A 73 -2.05 -5.54 -4.54
CA PHE A 73 -1.60 -5.90 -5.88
C PHE A 73 -2.72 -6.47 -6.78
N GLY A 74 -3.97 -6.37 -6.35
CA GLY A 74 -5.11 -6.98 -7.02
C GLY A 74 -5.18 -8.49 -6.85
N TYR A 75 -6.08 -9.11 -7.61
CA TYR A 75 -6.31 -10.56 -7.61
C TYR A 75 -6.86 -11.00 -8.97
N GLY A 76 -6.56 -12.24 -9.35
CA GLY A 76 -7.06 -12.85 -10.59
C GLY A 76 -6.31 -12.39 -11.85
N PRO A 77 -6.99 -12.36 -13.02
CA PRO A 77 -6.35 -12.11 -14.33
C PRO A 77 -5.61 -10.77 -14.44
N HIS A 78 -5.99 -9.78 -13.61
CA HIS A 78 -5.35 -8.47 -13.56
C HIS A 78 -4.48 -8.28 -12.31
N PHE A 79 -3.97 -9.37 -11.73
CA PHE A 79 -2.95 -9.29 -10.69
C PHE A 79 -1.75 -8.48 -11.20
N CYS A 80 -1.23 -7.60 -10.35
CA CYS A 80 -0.20 -6.64 -10.72
C CYS A 80 1.05 -7.35 -11.24
N ALA A 81 1.32 -7.20 -12.55
CA ALA A 81 2.52 -7.73 -13.19
C ALA A 81 3.82 -7.13 -12.59
N GLY A 82 3.73 -5.91 -12.06
CA GLY A 82 4.84 -5.22 -11.39
C GLY A 82 5.04 -5.61 -9.91
N ALA A 83 4.20 -6.47 -9.33
CA ALA A 83 4.28 -6.77 -7.90
C ALA A 83 5.66 -7.29 -7.43
N PRO A 84 6.38 -8.16 -8.19
CA PRO A 84 7.73 -8.56 -7.82
C PRO A 84 8.72 -7.39 -7.81
N LEU A 85 8.63 -6.50 -8.81
CA LEU A 85 9.50 -5.32 -8.90
C LEU A 85 9.20 -4.32 -7.79
N ALA A 86 7.93 -4.00 -7.53
CA ALA A 86 7.53 -3.09 -6.47
C ALA A 86 8.03 -3.54 -5.09
N ARG A 87 7.97 -4.86 -4.80
CA ARG A 87 8.53 -5.43 -3.56
C ARG A 87 10.04 -5.27 -3.49
N LEU A 88 10.74 -5.54 -4.60
CA LEU A 88 12.19 -5.38 -4.69
C LEU A 88 12.60 -3.91 -4.46
N GLU A 89 11.93 -2.98 -5.13
CA GLU A 89 12.17 -1.54 -4.99
C GLU A 89 11.90 -1.07 -3.57
N GLY A 90 10.76 -1.45 -2.98
CA GLY A 90 10.43 -1.13 -1.60
C GLY A 90 11.49 -1.62 -0.62
N ARG A 91 11.91 -2.89 -0.75
CA ARG A 91 12.97 -3.48 0.08
C ARG A 91 14.26 -2.67 0.00
N ILE A 92 14.75 -2.42 -1.21
CA ILE A 92 15.99 -1.67 -1.45
C ILE A 92 15.87 -0.24 -0.91
N ALA A 93 14.75 0.43 -1.16
CA ALA A 93 14.50 1.80 -0.75
C ALA A 93 14.52 1.94 0.78
N PHE A 94 13.71 1.15 1.50
CA PHE A 94 13.63 1.23 2.96
C PHE A 94 14.91 0.80 3.65
N GLU A 95 15.55 -0.30 3.21
CA GLU A 95 16.85 -0.73 3.77
C GLU A 95 17.93 0.31 3.55
N THR A 96 17.98 0.92 2.37
CA THR A 96 18.98 1.93 2.05
C THR A 96 18.72 3.23 2.79
N LEU A 97 17.46 3.66 2.88
CA LEU A 97 17.05 4.86 3.59
C LEU A 97 17.45 4.77 5.07
N LEU A 98 17.02 3.72 5.76
CA LEU A 98 17.27 3.52 7.19
C LEU A 98 18.75 3.29 7.49
N ARG A 99 19.49 2.63 6.58
CA ARG A 99 20.94 2.44 6.73
C ARG A 99 21.74 3.73 6.56
N ARG A 100 21.33 4.61 5.62
CA ARG A 100 22.10 5.81 5.24
C ARG A 100 21.68 7.06 6.01
N ILE A 101 20.44 7.14 6.43
CA ILE A 101 19.83 8.27 7.14
C ILE A 101 19.10 7.70 8.37
N PRO A 102 19.82 7.16 9.36
CA PRO A 102 19.21 6.50 10.52
C PRO A 102 18.39 7.46 11.38
N ASP A 103 18.73 8.75 11.37
CA ASP A 103 18.08 9.79 12.18
C ASP A 103 17.02 10.57 11.38
N ILE A 104 16.47 9.96 10.32
CA ILE A 104 15.37 10.55 9.54
C ILE A 104 14.15 10.74 10.44
N ALA A 105 13.54 11.93 10.39
CA ALA A 105 12.36 12.24 11.19
C ALA A 105 11.46 13.24 10.45
N CYS A 106 10.14 13.13 10.64
CA CYS A 106 9.20 14.14 10.19
C CYS A 106 9.48 15.48 10.88
N THR A 107 9.38 16.59 10.13
CA THR A 107 9.56 17.94 10.69
C THR A 107 8.25 18.62 11.06
N VAL A 108 7.13 17.95 10.84
CA VAL A 108 5.78 18.41 11.14
C VAL A 108 5.04 17.30 11.88
N PRO A 109 4.05 17.63 12.72
CA PRO A 109 3.24 16.62 13.37
C PRO A 109 2.28 15.95 12.37
N PRO A 110 1.80 14.72 12.64
CA PRO A 110 0.96 13.96 11.69
C PRO A 110 -0.29 14.69 11.23
N GLU A 111 -0.93 15.47 12.10
CA GLU A 111 -2.13 16.25 11.81
C GLU A 111 -1.91 17.39 10.79
N ALA A 112 -0.66 17.77 10.54
CA ALA A 112 -0.29 18.76 9.52
C ALA A 112 -0.07 18.13 8.13
N LEU A 113 -0.18 16.80 8.01
CA LEU A 113 -0.02 16.09 6.74
C LEU A 113 -1.33 16.09 5.96
N THR A 114 -1.24 16.39 4.67
CA THR A 114 -2.38 16.37 3.74
C THR A 114 -2.27 15.16 2.81
N TRP A 115 -3.35 14.40 2.72
CA TRP A 115 -3.51 13.34 1.73
C TRP A 115 -3.90 13.95 0.38
N VAL A 116 -3.36 13.39 -0.71
CA VAL A 116 -3.82 13.70 -2.06
C VAL A 116 -5.30 13.34 -2.17
N ALA A 117 -6.14 14.32 -2.49
CA ALA A 117 -7.59 14.17 -2.63
C ALA A 117 -8.00 14.49 -4.09
N ASP A 118 -7.59 13.63 -5.01
CA ASP A 118 -7.94 13.73 -6.43
C ASP A 118 -8.89 12.61 -6.86
N SER A 119 -9.24 12.57 -8.15
CA SER A 119 -10.10 11.53 -8.72
C SER A 119 -9.35 10.24 -9.06
N SER A 120 -8.06 10.12 -8.71
CA SER A 120 -7.25 8.93 -8.95
C SER A 120 -7.72 7.76 -8.08
N ILE A 121 -7.09 6.60 -8.29
CA ILE A 121 -7.16 5.45 -7.39
C ILE A 121 -6.02 5.48 -6.36
N SER A 122 -5.11 6.44 -6.47
CA SER A 122 -3.90 6.54 -5.67
C SER A 122 -4.19 6.94 -4.23
N ARG A 123 -3.40 6.41 -3.30
CA ARG A 123 -3.35 6.82 -1.89
C ARG A 123 -1.93 7.26 -1.56
N GLY A 124 -1.78 8.53 -1.20
CA GLY A 124 -0.47 9.10 -0.87
C GLY A 124 -0.59 10.49 -0.27
N LEU A 125 0.51 10.94 0.34
CA LEU A 125 0.62 12.29 0.89
C LEU A 125 0.98 13.26 -0.24
N GLU A 126 0.47 14.50 -0.15
CA GLU A 126 0.91 15.57 -1.05
C GLU A 126 2.40 15.84 -0.85
N ARG A 127 2.85 15.85 0.42
CA ARG A 127 4.24 16.07 0.84
C ARG A 127 4.49 15.36 2.17
N LEU A 128 5.71 14.86 2.37
CA LEU A 128 6.20 14.38 3.66
C LEU A 128 7.49 15.13 4.04
N PRO A 129 7.39 16.26 4.77
CA PRO A 129 8.54 17.03 5.21
C PRO A 129 9.40 16.23 6.21
N VAL A 130 10.68 16.02 5.88
CA VAL A 130 11.63 15.26 6.70
C VAL A 130 12.93 15.99 6.92
N ARG A 131 13.53 15.79 8.09
CA ARG A 131 14.89 16.21 8.41
C ARG A 131 15.84 15.08 8.03
N VAL A 132 16.88 15.41 7.26
CA VAL A 132 17.96 14.50 6.89
C VAL A 132 19.23 14.95 7.61
N ALA A 133 19.60 14.26 8.68
CA ALA A 133 20.87 14.47 9.38
C ALA A 133 21.75 13.22 9.29
N GLY A 134 23.07 13.39 9.45
CA GLY A 134 23.99 12.24 9.57
C GLY A 134 24.11 11.37 8.31
N LYS A 135 23.98 11.94 7.10
CA LYS A 135 24.05 11.19 5.83
C LYS A 135 25.37 10.41 5.74
N ARG A 136 25.29 9.09 5.91
CA ARG A 136 26.46 8.22 5.77
C ARG A 136 26.91 8.17 4.30
N PRO A 137 28.24 8.15 4.05
CA PRO A 137 28.77 8.05 2.70
C PRO A 137 28.26 6.80 1.98
N ARG A 138 28.18 6.88 0.65
CA ARG A 138 27.86 5.71 -0.19
C ARG A 138 29.01 4.71 -0.03
N ARG A 139 28.73 3.46 0.32
CA ARG A 139 29.76 2.41 0.17
C ARG A 139 30.10 2.32 -1.32
N PRO A 140 31.38 2.22 -1.70
CA PRO A 140 31.74 2.02 -3.10
C PRO A 140 31.09 0.72 -3.60
N ASP A 141 30.48 0.80 -4.78
CA ASP A 141 29.86 -0.35 -5.43
C ASP A 141 30.99 -1.35 -5.72
N THR A 142 30.99 -2.48 -5.03
CA THR A 142 31.86 -3.61 -5.36
C THR A 142 31.05 -4.47 -6.30
N PHE A 143 31.39 -4.40 -7.60
CA PHE A 143 30.92 -5.34 -8.61
C PHE A 143 31.66 -6.67 -8.48
#